data_AF-A0A0E2BVU8-F1
#
_entry.id   AF-A0A0E2BVU8-F1
#
_cell.length_a   1.000
_cell.length_b   1.000
_cell.length_c   1.000
_cell.angle_alpha   90.00
_cell.angle_beta   90.00
_cell.angle_gamma   90.00
#
_symmetry.space_group_name_H-M   'P 1'
#
loop_
_entity.id
_entity.type
_entity.pdbx_description
1 polymer ?
#
loop_
_entity_poly.entity_id
_entity_poly.type
_entity_poly.pdbx_seq_one_letter_code
_entity_poly.pdbx_strand_id
1 'polypeptide(L)'
;MEGKNLTAKEISRFLSIDSRMVRWLFDPMFFTERTVRFSENTVVARLNRAYKPANIYNGKIKNRRCLSLTEKFLLPSNVENKLCISKATLSRYREDRRIGFVQLTDRTIRYPELDIQEFLQNNHAKALTYED
;
A
#
# COMPACT_ATOMS: atom_id res chain seq x y z
N MET A 1 5.65 21.57 -13.71
CA MET A 1 4.53 21.49 -12.75
C MET A 1 5.14 21.53 -11.36
N GLU A 2 4.89 22.59 -10.58
CA GLU A 2 5.28 22.61 -9.17
C GLU A 2 4.47 21.52 -8.44
N GLY A 3 5.17 20.51 -7.91
CA GLY A 3 4.54 19.44 -7.16
C GLY A 3 3.90 19.98 -5.88
N LYS A 4 2.71 19.50 -5.54
CA LYS A 4 2.04 19.85 -4.29
C LYS A 4 2.91 19.45 -3.10
N ASN A 5 2.95 20.31 -2.08
CA ASN A 5 3.64 20.03 -0.84
C ASN A 5 2.68 19.46 0.19
N LEU A 6 3.05 18.34 0.81
CA LEU A 6 2.25 17.63 1.81
C LEU A 6 2.84 17.81 3.20
N THR A 7 1.98 17.86 4.21
CA THR A 7 2.36 17.78 5.62
C THR A 7 2.47 16.31 6.07
N ALA A 8 3.20 16.08 7.16
CA ALA A 8 3.23 14.76 7.80
C ALA A 8 1.82 14.24 8.17
N LYS A 9 0.90 15.16 8.53
CA LYS A 9 -0.49 14.81 8.89
C LYS A 9 -1.30 14.33 7.69
N GLU A 10 -1.11 14.94 6.52
CA GLU A 10 -1.76 14.50 5.28
C GLU A 10 -1.29 13.11 4.86
N ILE A 11 0.02 12.86 4.89
CA ILE A 11 0.59 11.54 4.55
C ILE A 11 0.18 10.49 5.59
N SER A 12 0.17 10.86 6.88
CA SER A 12 -0.25 10.01 8.00
C SER A 12 -1.70 9.53 7.83
N ARG A 13 -2.62 10.44 7.49
CA ARG A 13 -4.02 10.10 7.19
C ARG A 13 -4.13 9.19 5.98
N PHE A 14 -3.43 9.55 4.91
CA PHE A 14 -3.45 8.81 3.65
C PHE A 14 -2.98 7.36 3.80
N LEU A 15 -1.83 7.16 4.46
CA LEU A 15 -1.26 5.83 4.69
C LEU A 15 -1.77 5.19 5.98
N SER A 16 -2.60 5.86 6.77
CA SER A 16 -2.99 5.39 8.11
C SER A 16 -1.78 4.96 8.96
N ILE A 17 -0.72 5.76 8.99
CA ILE A 17 0.50 5.53 9.80
C ILE A 17 0.72 6.69 10.77
N ASP A 18 1.52 6.47 11.82
CA ASP A 18 1.88 7.54 12.75
C ASP A 18 2.65 8.67 12.04
N SER A 19 2.33 9.93 12.39
CA SER A 19 2.97 11.11 11.79
C SER A 19 4.49 11.20 12.04
N ARG A 20 4.99 10.60 13.12
CA ARG A 20 6.43 10.45 13.40
C ARG A 20 7.08 9.47 12.43
N MET A 21 6.39 8.39 12.08
CA MET A 21 6.87 7.43 11.08
C MET A 21 6.98 8.05 9.69
N VAL A 22 6.08 8.99 9.33
CA VAL A 22 6.16 9.71 8.05
C VAL A 22 7.52 10.39 7.88
N ARG A 23 8.02 11.06 8.93
CA ARG A 23 9.33 11.75 8.88
C ARG A 23 10.50 10.80 8.68
N TRP A 24 10.35 9.54 9.12
CA TRP A 24 11.39 8.52 8.99
C TRP A 24 11.32 7.78 7.64
N LEU A 25 10.13 7.74 7.02
CA LEU A 25 9.87 6.99 5.79
C LEU A 25 10.08 7.79 4.51
N PHE A 26 9.98 9.12 4.60
CA PHE A 26 10.02 10.02 3.47
C PHE A 26 11.01 11.16 3.72
N ASP A 27 11.76 11.52 2.69
CA ASP A 27 12.72 12.62 2.76
C ASP A 27 11.97 13.97 2.76
N PRO A 28 12.15 14.82 3.78
CA PRO A 28 11.51 16.13 3.81
C PRO A 28 12.17 17.07 2.79
N MET A 29 11.37 17.94 2.18
CA MET A 29 11.88 19.00 1.29
C MET A 29 12.44 20.18 2.09
N PHE A 30 11.76 20.57 3.17
CA PHE A 30 12.23 21.61 4.07
C PHE A 30 11.68 21.43 5.48
N PHE A 31 12.44 21.94 6.45
CA PHE A 31 12.12 21.88 7.86
C PHE A 31 12.07 23.30 8.43
N THR A 32 11.00 23.61 9.15
CA THR A 32 10.90 24.78 10.03
C THR A 32 10.55 24.29 11.43
N GLU A 33 10.74 25.12 12.46
CA GLU A 33 10.38 24.76 13.84
C GLU A 33 8.93 24.25 13.99
N ARG A 34 8.01 24.69 13.12
CA ARG A 34 6.58 24.34 13.20
C ARG A 34 6.09 23.37 12.13
N THR A 35 6.77 23.27 10.98
CA THR A 35 6.25 22.48 9.84
C THR A 35 7.33 21.74 9.06
N VAL A 36 7.05 20.46 8.81
CA VAL A 36 7.81 19.59 7.89
C VAL A 36 6.96 19.36 6.65
N ARG A 37 7.50 19.66 5.48
CA ARG A 37 6.83 19.46 4.19
C ARG A 37 7.57 18.42 3.35
N PHE A 38 6.80 17.68 2.56
CA PHE A 38 7.28 16.63 1.67
C PHE A 38 6.78 16.91 0.26
N SER A 39 7.62 16.63 -0.74
CA SER A 39 7.18 16.67 -2.13
C SER A 39 6.19 15.53 -2.36
N GLU A 40 5.03 15.82 -2.95
CA GLU A 40 4.14 14.76 -3.44
C GLU A 40 4.88 13.78 -4.35
N ASN A 41 5.74 14.26 -5.26
CA ASN A 41 6.50 13.41 -6.17
C ASN A 41 7.44 12.45 -5.43
N THR A 42 8.13 12.92 -4.37
CA THR A 42 9.00 12.07 -3.54
C THR A 42 8.20 11.02 -2.81
N VAL A 43 7.03 11.38 -2.26
CA VAL A 43 6.14 10.43 -1.57
C VAL A 43 5.64 9.37 -2.54
N VAL A 44 5.13 9.77 -3.71
CA VAL A 44 4.67 8.88 -4.77
C VAL A 44 5.79 7.97 -5.26
N ALA A 45 6.98 8.50 -5.52
CA ALA A 45 8.13 7.71 -5.96
C ALA A 45 8.52 6.66 -4.92
N ARG A 46 8.54 7.03 -3.64
CA ARG A 46 8.83 6.12 -2.53
C ARG A 46 7.77 5.01 -2.41
N LEU A 47 6.47 5.36 -2.50
CA LEU A 47 5.38 4.39 -2.51
C LEU A 47 5.49 3.41 -3.67
N ASN A 48 5.72 3.91 -4.87
CA ASN A 48 5.89 3.07 -6.05
C ASN A 48 7.12 2.18 -5.95
N ARG A 49 8.23 2.66 -5.36
CA ARG A 49 9.42 1.83 -5.09
C ARG A 49 9.15 0.72 -4.07
N ALA A 50 8.31 1.00 -3.07
CA ALA A 50 7.88 0.04 -2.05
C ALA A 50 6.74 -0.88 -2.50
N TYR A 51 6.11 -0.59 -3.64
CA TYR A 51 5.02 -1.39 -4.19
C TYR A 51 5.51 -2.70 -4.78
N LYS A 52 4.88 -3.78 -4.33
CA LYS A 52 5.01 -5.15 -4.81
C LYS A 52 3.70 -5.52 -5.50
N PRO A 53 3.63 -5.48 -6.85
CA PRO A 53 2.43 -5.88 -7.56
C PRO A 53 2.17 -7.37 -7.36
N ALA A 54 0.90 -7.77 -7.53
CA ALA A 54 0.53 -9.17 -7.52
C ALA A 54 1.24 -9.94 -8.65
N ASN A 55 1.74 -11.13 -8.33
CA ASN A 55 2.09 -12.19 -9.25
C ASN A 55 0.87 -12.60 -10.07
N ILE A 56 1.15 -12.95 -11.30
CA ILE A 56 0.21 -13.42 -12.30
C ILE A 56 -0.37 -14.76 -11.83
N TYR A 57 -1.68 -14.83 -11.63
CA TYR A 57 -2.41 -16.09 -11.70
C TYR A 57 -3.31 -16.00 -12.94
N ASN A 58 -3.19 -16.97 -13.86
CA ASN A 58 -3.82 -17.04 -15.20
C ASN A 58 -3.06 -16.41 -16.39
N GLY A 59 -1.73 -16.44 -16.39
CA GLY A 59 -0.92 -16.25 -17.62
C GLY A 59 -0.85 -14.85 -18.23
N LYS A 60 -1.52 -13.83 -17.68
CA LYS A 60 -1.41 -12.43 -18.12
C LYS A 60 -0.50 -11.61 -17.21
N ILE A 61 0.65 -11.18 -17.74
CA ILE A 61 1.55 -10.24 -17.05
C ILE A 61 0.78 -8.98 -16.70
N LYS A 62 0.58 -8.76 -15.39
CA LYS A 62 0.03 -7.49 -14.93
C LYS A 62 1.13 -6.45 -15.00
N ASN A 63 0.98 -5.47 -15.88
CA ASN A 63 1.87 -4.33 -15.90
C ASN A 63 1.87 -3.66 -14.53
N ARG A 64 3.06 -3.32 -14.03
CA ARG A 64 3.21 -2.55 -12.80
C ARG A 64 2.50 -1.22 -12.97
N ARG A 65 1.32 -1.08 -12.38
CA ARG A 65 0.59 0.19 -12.36
C ARG A 65 1.30 1.17 -11.42
N CYS A 66 1.22 2.46 -11.76
CA CYS A 66 1.75 3.51 -10.89
C CYS A 66 0.70 3.86 -9.84
N LEU A 67 1.07 3.77 -8.58
CA LEU A 67 0.25 4.22 -7.45
C LEU A 67 0.24 5.74 -7.38
N SER A 68 -0.89 6.32 -6.98
CA SER A 68 -1.04 7.76 -6.72
C SER A 68 -1.53 8.04 -5.30
N LEU A 69 -1.48 9.32 -4.89
CA LEU A 69 -2.02 9.77 -3.60
C LEU A 69 -3.54 9.94 -3.57
N THR A 70 -4.22 9.66 -4.68
CA THR A 70 -5.69 9.64 -4.74
C THR A 70 -6.26 8.27 -4.44
N GLU A 71 -5.42 7.24 -4.39
CA GLU A 71 -5.84 5.87 -4.10
C GLU A 71 -6.01 5.62 -2.60
N LYS A 72 -6.96 4.76 -2.23
CA LYS A 72 -7.12 4.35 -0.84
C LYS A 72 -6.18 3.19 -0.50
N PHE A 73 -5.50 3.29 0.62
CA PHE A 73 -4.62 2.25 1.16
C PHE A 73 -5.23 1.62 2.40
N LEU A 74 -5.45 0.31 2.36
CA LEU A 74 -6.07 -0.46 3.42
C LEU A 74 -5.03 -1.04 4.39
N LEU A 75 -5.40 -1.07 5.67
CA LEU A 75 -4.69 -1.80 6.71
C LEU A 75 -4.86 -3.32 6.52
N PRO A 76 -3.93 -4.16 7.01
CA PRO A 76 -4.10 -5.62 7.01
C PRO A 76 -5.44 -6.06 7.59
N SER A 77 -5.83 -5.53 8.76
CA SER A 77 -7.13 -5.80 9.40
C SER A 77 -8.34 -5.47 8.52
N ASN A 78 -8.25 -4.39 7.73
CA ASN A 78 -9.33 -4.01 6.82
C ASN A 78 -9.45 -5.01 5.67
N VAL A 79 -8.33 -5.56 5.20
CA VAL A 79 -8.30 -6.57 4.15
C VAL A 79 -8.76 -7.93 4.67
N GLU A 80 -8.31 -8.34 5.86
CA GLU A 80 -8.78 -9.54 6.58
C GLU A 80 -10.31 -9.55 6.66
N ASN A 81 -10.89 -8.44 7.15
CA ASN A 81 -12.34 -8.28 7.25
C ASN A 81 -13.04 -8.24 5.88
N LYS A 82 -12.46 -7.58 4.88
CA LYS A 82 -13.07 -7.43 3.55
C LYS A 82 -13.05 -8.72 2.74
N LEU A 83 -12.03 -9.57 2.95
CA LEU A 83 -11.89 -10.86 2.29
C LEU A 83 -12.45 -12.03 3.12
N CYS A 84 -12.84 -11.78 4.38
CA CYS A 84 -13.24 -12.80 5.35
C CYS A 84 -12.18 -13.90 5.52
N ILE A 85 -10.91 -13.50 5.67
CA ILE A 85 -9.77 -14.43 5.83
C ILE A 85 -9.00 -14.16 7.12
N SER A 86 -8.27 -15.17 7.60
CA SER A 86 -7.36 -15.02 8.72
C SER A 86 -6.13 -14.19 8.34
N LYS A 87 -5.48 -13.62 9.36
CA LYS A 87 -4.18 -12.95 9.22
C LYS A 87 -3.10 -13.88 8.64
N ALA A 88 -3.14 -15.17 8.99
CA ALA A 88 -2.21 -16.18 8.46
C ALA A 88 -2.41 -16.36 6.96
N THR A 89 -3.66 -16.52 6.53
CA THR A 89 -4.01 -16.59 5.10
C THR A 89 -3.60 -15.32 4.36
N LEU A 90 -3.86 -14.12 4.92
CA LEU A 90 -3.41 -12.86 4.32
C LEU A 90 -1.87 -12.78 4.19
N SER A 91 -1.12 -13.29 5.18
CA SER A 91 0.34 -13.36 5.10
C SER A 91 0.81 -14.25 3.95
N ARG A 92 0.20 -15.44 3.80
CA ARG A 92 0.51 -16.35 2.69
C ARG A 92 0.18 -15.73 1.34
N TYR A 93 -0.98 -15.07 1.21
CA TYR A 93 -1.32 -14.34 -0.02
C TYR A 93 -0.31 -13.26 -0.37
N ARG A 94 0.28 -12.60 0.63
CA ARG A 94 1.34 -11.61 0.42
C ARG A 94 2.67 -12.26 0.01
N GLU A 95 3.06 -13.35 0.67
CA GLU A 95 4.29 -14.11 0.39
C GLU A 95 4.29 -14.69 -1.04
N ASP A 96 3.16 -15.28 -1.43
CA ASP A 96 2.92 -15.76 -2.79
C ASP A 96 2.75 -14.61 -3.82
N ARG A 97 2.67 -13.36 -3.32
CA ARG A 97 2.27 -12.15 -4.05
C ARG A 97 0.97 -12.32 -4.82
N ARG A 98 -0.05 -12.99 -4.29
CA ARG A 98 -1.38 -13.11 -4.94
C ARG A 98 -2.15 -11.79 -4.97
N ILE A 99 -1.86 -10.93 -4.01
CA ILE A 99 -2.41 -9.56 -3.90
C ILE A 99 -1.26 -8.56 -3.93
N GLY A 100 -1.49 -7.40 -4.54
CA GLY A 100 -0.51 -6.33 -4.53
C GLY A 100 -0.50 -5.60 -3.19
N PHE A 101 0.69 -5.18 -2.76
CA PHE A 101 0.88 -4.51 -1.47
C PHE A 101 2.05 -3.54 -1.52
N VAL A 102 2.04 -2.57 -0.62
CA VAL A 102 3.14 -1.64 -0.37
C VAL A 102 3.77 -2.01 0.96
N GLN A 103 5.08 -2.27 0.97
CA GLN A 103 5.86 -2.54 2.18
C GLN A 103 6.82 -1.39 2.42
N LEU A 104 6.43 -0.45 3.29
CA LEU A 104 7.25 0.72 3.65
C LEU A 104 8.35 0.34 4.66
N THR A 105 8.04 -0.60 5.55
CA THR A 105 8.95 -1.29 6.47
C THR A 105 8.48 -2.73 6.64
N ASP A 106 9.25 -3.55 7.34
CA ASP A 106 8.85 -4.92 7.72
C ASP A 106 7.54 -4.99 8.52
N ARG A 107 7.17 -3.89 9.19
CA ARG A 107 5.94 -3.80 10.02
C ARG A 107 4.88 -2.88 9.42
N THR A 108 5.16 -2.21 8.31
CA THR A 108 4.27 -1.22 7.71
C THR A 108 3.86 -1.64 6.32
N ILE A 109 2.78 -2.42 6.29
CA ILE A 109 2.22 -2.98 5.06
C ILE A 109 0.86 -2.36 4.80
N ARG A 110 0.64 -1.94 3.56
CA ARG A 110 -0.62 -1.37 3.09
C ARG A 110 -1.05 -2.02 1.80
N TYR A 111 -2.35 -2.16 1.60
CA TYR A 111 -2.91 -2.77 0.41
C TYR A 111 -3.66 -1.71 -0.40
N PRO A 112 -3.27 -1.41 -1.64
CA PRO A 112 -4.07 -0.54 -2.50
C PRO A 112 -5.47 -1.14 -2.65
N GLU A 113 -6.52 -0.34 -2.42
CA GLU A 113 -7.90 -0.85 -2.46
C GLU A 113 -8.28 -1.41 -3.83
N LEU A 114 -7.78 -0.81 -4.91
CA LEU A 114 -7.99 -1.30 -6.28
C LEU A 114 -7.48 -2.73 -6.44
N ASP A 115 -6.27 -3.03 -5.94
CA ASP A 115 -5.70 -4.38 -6.03
C ASP A 115 -6.57 -5.40 -5.26
N ILE A 116 -7.17 -4.99 -4.14
CA ILE A 116 -8.11 -5.84 -3.38
C ILE A 116 -9.44 -6.02 -4.14
N GLN A 117 -9.96 -4.98 -4.78
CA GLN A 117 -11.16 -5.07 -5.61
C GLN A 117 -10.94 -5.99 -6.81
N GLU A 118 -9.81 -5.85 -7.49
CA GLU A 118 -9.44 -6.72 -8.62
C GLU A 118 -9.24 -8.17 -8.15
N PHE A 119 -8.66 -8.38 -6.97
CA PHE A 119 -8.55 -9.71 -6.39
C PHE A 119 -9.92 -10.36 -6.18
N LEU A 120 -10.89 -9.61 -5.66
CA LEU A 120 -12.27 -10.06 -5.47
C LEU A 120 -12.99 -10.35 -6.80
N GLN A 121 -12.88 -9.44 -7.77
CA GLN A 121 -13.55 -9.55 -9.08
C GLN A 121 -13.12 -10.79 -9.87
N ASN A 122 -11.86 -11.19 -9.75
CA ASN A 122 -11.32 -12.31 -10.49
C ASN A 122 -11.58 -13.68 -9.82
N ASN A 123 -12.44 -13.76 -8.79
CA ASN A 123 -12.72 -14.98 -8.00
C ASN A 123 -11.46 -15.63 -7.38
N HIS A 124 -10.34 -14.91 -7.28
CA HIS A 124 -9.06 -15.43 -6.77
C HIS A 124 -9.15 -15.88 -5.30
N ALA A 125 -10.11 -15.35 -4.54
CA ALA A 125 -10.39 -15.74 -3.17
C ALA A 125 -10.96 -17.17 -3.03
N LYS A 126 -11.63 -17.70 -4.06
CA LYS A 126 -12.26 -19.04 -4.04
C LYS A 126 -11.35 -20.18 -4.49
N ALA A 127 -10.22 -19.87 -5.14
CA ALA A 127 -9.41 -20.91 -5.77
C ALA A 127 -8.56 -21.72 -4.78
N LEU A 128 -8.16 -21.15 -3.63
CA LEU A 128 -7.27 -21.80 -2.66
C LEU A 128 -7.47 -21.14 -1.28
N THR A 129 -8.55 -21.52 -0.58
CA THR A 129 -8.59 -21.39 0.88
C THR A 129 -7.52 -22.32 1.44
N TYR A 130 -6.50 -21.75 2.07
CA TYR A 130 -5.66 -22.55 2.94
C TYR A 130 -6.57 -23.02 4.09
N GLU A 131 -6.67 -24.33 4.29
CA GLU A 131 -7.23 -24.83 5.54
C GLU A 131 -6.34 -24.29 6.67
N ASP A 132 -6.93 -23.49 7.56
CA ASP A 132 -6.28 -23.00 8.78
C ASP A 132 -6.26 -24.12 9.83
#